data_AF-A0AA36A0M8-F1
#
_entry.id   AF-A0AA36A0M8-F1
#
_cell.length_a   1.000
_cell.length_b   1.000
_cell.length_c   1.000
_cell.angle_alpha   90.00
_cell.angle_beta   90.00
_cell.angle_gamma   90.00
#
_symmetry.space_group_name_H-M   'P 1'
#
loop_
_entity.id
_entity.type
_entity.pdbx_description
1 polymer ?
#
loop_
_entity_poly.entity_id
_entity_poly.type
_entity_poly.pdbx_seq_one_letter_code
_entity_poly.pdbx_strand_id
1 'polypeptide(L)'
;MKFMALGKSGDAILKHVLIDLVDGIDTSADRTKKRSLTRGAIWWRIAYAFGAIASILWVAPDAFGGVQPTWRTTFLICLISMIAALIIFCTGHKVYHQHELTQRPVEIFFRVFRAKVQKLLKSKSRCSMNSLEQEKLPETRRQENEGIALDRSPPHLDTNGKKYRGNSSYKEDIKVVRSLLRMFPMWGTLIVVSLVSAAGSTFYIEQFSNLKGNEEIPAQMFDVIQDTSGFAILIMYSWTPFYKNEKLKIGVGMFCSVISCVCAWRLEVSRLKAVTKQGDDDDDTSISFLWLVPQFSILGCMECLAEEGSLNFFKSQIEEPIKSYREEYMEVVICFGILVNTFLILILKTQGWFGYDVNNGTRLDKYYRLLVYLCSANFIVYYCIAKCFYKETEQERHSAQGNLQLSQSADHATTGNSYRRKRFLVLLSRQVSFVFDTLF
;
A
#
# COMPACT_ATOMS: atom_id res chain seq x y z
N MET A 1 -17.96 26.52 -36.68
CA MET A 1 -18.68 25.25 -36.92
C MET A 1 -17.82 24.29 -37.76
N LYS A 2 -16.66 23.87 -37.25
CA LYS A 2 -15.69 22.96 -37.91
C LYS A 2 -14.93 22.12 -36.86
N PHE A 3 -15.66 21.31 -36.10
CA PHE A 3 -15.08 20.29 -35.21
C PHE A 3 -15.76 18.91 -35.36
N MET A 4 -16.52 18.69 -36.44
CA MET A 4 -17.28 17.45 -36.70
C MET A 4 -16.57 16.48 -37.66
N ALA A 5 -15.23 16.47 -37.67
CA ALA A 5 -14.46 15.59 -38.54
C ALA A 5 -13.25 14.99 -37.81
N LEU A 6 -13.49 14.35 -36.66
CA LEU A 6 -12.53 13.43 -36.05
C LEU A 6 -13.25 12.09 -35.78
N GLY A 7 -13.25 11.27 -36.83
CA GLY A 7 -13.06 9.83 -36.78
C GLY A 7 -14.05 8.96 -36.00
N LYS A 8 -14.94 8.28 -36.73
CA LYS A 8 -15.59 7.00 -36.35
C LYS A 8 -14.61 5.85 -35.99
N SER A 9 -13.30 6.09 -36.05
CA SER A 9 -12.26 5.09 -35.73
C SER A 9 -11.98 4.95 -34.23
N GLY A 10 -12.33 5.94 -33.40
CA GLY A 10 -12.14 5.87 -31.95
C GLY A 10 -13.25 5.12 -31.21
N ASP A 11 -14.43 4.98 -31.82
CA ASP A 11 -15.62 4.41 -31.17
C ASP A 11 -15.48 2.91 -30.93
N ALA A 12 -14.88 2.17 -31.88
CA ALA A 12 -14.62 0.75 -31.71
C ALA A 12 -13.58 0.49 -30.62
N ILE A 13 -12.48 1.25 -30.59
CA ILE A 13 -11.41 1.10 -29.59
C ILE A 13 -11.92 1.52 -28.21
N LEU A 14 -12.62 2.64 -28.10
CA LEU A 14 -13.22 3.09 -26.85
C LEU A 14 -14.25 2.08 -26.34
N LYS A 15 -15.08 1.52 -27.23
CA LYS A 15 -16.05 0.49 -26.88
C LYS A 15 -15.38 -0.81 -26.45
N HIS A 16 -14.29 -1.23 -27.10
CA HIS A 16 -13.52 -2.41 -26.69
C HIS A 16 -12.81 -2.18 -25.35
N VAL A 17 -12.22 -1.01 -25.11
CA VAL A 17 -11.63 -0.64 -23.82
C VAL A 17 -12.70 -0.54 -22.73
N LEU A 18 -13.89 -0.02 -23.04
CA LEU A 18 -15.03 0.02 -22.11
C LEU A 18 -15.53 -1.40 -21.80
N ILE A 19 -15.63 -2.26 -22.82
CA ILE A 19 -16.05 -3.66 -22.67
C ILE A 19 -15.02 -4.44 -21.85
N ASP A 20 -13.72 -4.25 -22.09
CA ASP A 20 -12.66 -4.94 -21.34
C ASP A 20 -12.56 -4.46 -19.88
N LEU A 21 -12.76 -3.14 -19.66
CA LEU A 21 -12.95 -2.56 -18.32
C LEU A 21 -14.24 -3.04 -17.64
N VAL A 22 -15.25 -3.46 -18.41
CA VAL A 22 -16.53 -4.00 -17.94
C VAL A 22 -16.46 -5.50 -17.70
N ASP A 23 -15.76 -6.27 -18.51
CA ASP A 23 -15.63 -7.73 -18.36
C ASP A 23 -14.73 -8.10 -17.17
N GLY A 24 -13.74 -7.25 -16.82
CA GLY A 24 -13.03 -7.33 -15.54
C GLY A 24 -13.95 -7.16 -14.30
N ILE A 25 -15.16 -6.64 -14.49
CA ILE A 25 -16.18 -6.46 -13.44
C ILE A 25 -16.92 -7.78 -13.16
N ASP A 26 -17.02 -8.71 -14.12
CA ASP A 26 -17.95 -9.86 -14.05
C ASP A 26 -17.53 -11.03 -13.14
N THR A 27 -16.36 -10.96 -12.49
CA THR A 27 -15.81 -12.05 -11.65
C THR A 27 -16.17 -12.00 -10.15
N SER A 28 -17.24 -11.31 -9.72
CA SER A 28 -17.61 -11.23 -8.29
C SER A 28 -19.07 -11.57 -7.97
N ALA A 29 -19.30 -12.19 -6.81
CA ALA A 29 -20.60 -12.66 -6.34
C ALA A 29 -21.66 -11.57 -6.07
N ASP A 30 -21.27 -10.28 -6.00
CA ASP A 30 -22.18 -9.15 -5.71
C ASP A 30 -22.16 -8.10 -6.85
N ARG A 31 -23.06 -8.30 -7.83
CA ARG A 31 -23.09 -7.57 -9.11
C ARG A 31 -23.42 -6.08 -8.96
N THR A 32 -24.24 -5.70 -7.98
CA THR A 32 -24.76 -4.33 -7.86
C THR A 32 -23.74 -3.38 -7.22
N LYS A 33 -23.01 -3.88 -6.20
CA LYS A 33 -22.01 -3.10 -5.45
C LYS A 33 -20.74 -2.83 -6.25
N LYS A 34 -20.25 -3.82 -7.00
CA LYS A 34 -19.04 -3.63 -7.84
C LYS A 34 -19.32 -2.65 -8.98
N ARG A 35 -20.50 -2.72 -9.60
CA ARG A 35 -20.91 -1.81 -10.69
C ARG A 35 -21.04 -0.36 -10.25
N SER A 36 -21.56 -0.09 -9.05
CA SER A 36 -21.66 1.28 -8.53
C SER A 36 -20.28 1.87 -8.20
N LEU A 37 -19.37 1.08 -7.61
CA LEU A 37 -18.00 1.50 -7.33
C LEU A 37 -17.22 1.80 -8.61
N THR A 38 -17.33 0.97 -9.65
CA THR A 38 -16.64 1.23 -10.93
C THR A 38 -17.20 2.47 -11.63
N ARG A 39 -18.52 2.70 -11.59
CA ARG A 39 -19.12 3.94 -12.12
C ARG A 39 -18.63 5.16 -11.35
N GLY A 40 -18.57 5.08 -10.01
CA GLY A 40 -18.01 6.12 -9.17
C GLY A 40 -16.56 6.45 -9.53
N ALA A 41 -15.73 5.43 -9.74
CA ALA A 41 -14.34 5.60 -10.16
C ALA A 41 -14.20 6.30 -11.52
N ILE A 42 -15.05 5.97 -12.50
CA ILE A 42 -15.03 6.64 -13.81
C ILE A 42 -15.42 8.12 -13.69
N TRP A 43 -16.51 8.42 -12.98
CA TRP A 43 -16.96 9.80 -12.79
C TRP A 43 -15.94 10.64 -12.01
N TRP A 44 -15.33 10.04 -10.97
CA TRP A 44 -14.24 10.67 -10.23
C TRP A 44 -13.06 11.04 -11.14
N ARG A 45 -12.66 10.14 -12.05
CA ARG A 45 -11.58 10.40 -13.00
C ARG A 45 -11.89 11.52 -13.98
N ILE A 46 -13.13 11.57 -14.48
CA ILE A 46 -13.57 12.67 -15.36
C ILE A 46 -13.50 14.00 -14.59
N ALA A 47 -14.03 14.05 -13.37
CA ALA A 47 -13.98 15.24 -12.54
C ALA A 47 -12.54 15.70 -12.25
N TYR A 48 -11.64 14.75 -11.96
CA TYR A 48 -10.22 15.02 -11.77
C TYR A 48 -9.57 15.64 -13.00
N ALA A 49 -9.79 15.06 -14.19
CA ALA A 49 -9.24 15.58 -15.44
C ALA A 49 -9.75 17.01 -15.75
N PHE A 50 -11.04 17.28 -15.53
CA PHE A 50 -11.59 18.63 -15.66
C PHE A 50 -10.96 19.62 -14.66
N GLY A 51 -10.74 19.19 -13.41
CA GLY A 51 -10.08 19.99 -12.39
C GLY A 51 -8.63 20.33 -12.75
N ALA A 52 -7.87 19.36 -13.26
CA ALA A 52 -6.49 19.55 -13.71
C ALA A 52 -6.40 20.54 -14.88
N ILE A 53 -7.28 20.40 -15.88
CA ILE A 53 -7.36 21.34 -17.01
C ILE A 53 -7.72 22.75 -16.51
N ALA A 54 -8.71 22.88 -15.64
CA ALA A 54 -9.10 24.18 -15.07
C ALA A 54 -7.96 24.83 -14.28
N SER A 55 -7.16 24.04 -13.55
CA SER A 55 -5.99 24.53 -12.81
C SER A 55 -4.90 25.07 -13.74
N ILE A 56 -4.60 24.37 -14.85
CA ILE A 56 -3.61 24.85 -15.84
C ILE A 56 -4.09 26.15 -16.50
N LEU A 57 -5.37 26.20 -16.89
CA LEU A 57 -5.98 27.39 -17.49
C LEU A 57 -5.93 28.61 -16.56
N TRP A 58 -5.99 28.40 -15.25
CA TRP A 58 -5.90 29.48 -14.26
C TRP A 58 -4.49 30.04 -14.11
N VAL A 59 -3.46 29.19 -14.22
CA VAL A 59 -2.06 29.57 -13.96
C VAL A 59 -1.37 30.16 -15.20
N ALA A 60 -1.88 29.92 -16.42
CA ALA A 60 -1.35 30.49 -17.67
C ALA A 60 -2.36 31.47 -18.30
N PRO A 61 -2.49 32.72 -17.79
CA PRO A 61 -3.56 33.65 -18.17
C PRO A 61 -3.31 34.23 -19.56
N ASP A 62 -2.03 34.30 -19.96
CA ASP A 62 -1.59 34.91 -21.22
C ASP A 62 -2.05 34.09 -22.44
N ALA A 63 -2.29 32.79 -22.25
CA ALA A 63 -2.88 31.91 -23.27
C ALA A 63 -4.38 32.19 -23.51
N PHE A 64 -5.09 32.84 -22.58
CA PHE A 64 -6.55 33.05 -22.63
C PHE A 64 -7.00 34.49 -22.35
N GLY A 65 -6.08 35.45 -22.23
CA GLY A 65 -6.39 36.86 -21.96
C GLY A 65 -7.01 37.09 -20.57
N GLY A 66 -6.64 36.27 -19.58
CA GLY A 66 -7.23 36.24 -18.25
C GLY A 66 -6.62 37.22 -17.23
N VAL A 67 -7.23 37.27 -16.04
CA VAL A 67 -6.74 38.03 -14.88
C VAL A 67 -5.45 37.39 -14.36
N GLN A 68 -4.42 38.20 -14.12
CA GLN A 68 -3.15 37.73 -13.54
C GLN A 68 -3.38 37.07 -12.17
N PRO A 69 -2.98 35.80 -11.98
CA PRO A 69 -3.27 35.04 -10.79
C PRO A 69 -2.40 35.57 -9.66
N THR A 70 -3.04 36.16 -8.65
CA THR A 70 -2.37 36.48 -7.40
C THR A 70 -2.55 35.31 -6.43
N TRP A 71 -1.61 35.14 -5.51
CA TRP A 71 -1.76 34.15 -4.42
C TRP A 71 -3.07 34.34 -3.66
N ARG A 72 -3.48 35.59 -3.44
CA ARG A 72 -4.73 35.94 -2.74
C ARG A 72 -5.97 35.42 -3.46
N THR A 73 -6.07 35.61 -4.77
CA THR A 73 -7.25 35.16 -5.54
C THR A 73 -7.33 33.64 -5.58
N THR A 74 -6.20 32.97 -5.75
CA THR A 74 -6.14 31.50 -5.79
C THR A 74 -6.56 30.88 -4.46
N PHE A 75 -6.02 31.37 -3.32
CA PHE A 75 -6.45 30.90 -2.00
C PHE A 75 -7.92 31.18 -1.71
N LEU A 76 -8.44 32.33 -2.14
CA LEU A 76 -9.86 32.67 -1.98
C LEU A 76 -10.78 31.71 -2.74
N ILE A 77 -10.43 31.37 -3.98
CA ILE A 77 -11.20 30.42 -4.80
C ILE A 77 -11.17 29.03 -4.17
N CYS A 78 -10.01 28.55 -3.72
CA CYS A 78 -9.89 27.27 -3.02
C CYS A 78 -10.74 27.24 -1.75
N LEU A 79 -10.76 28.33 -0.97
CA LEU A 79 -11.57 28.45 0.23
C LEU A 79 -13.07 28.38 -0.08
N ILE A 80 -13.54 29.17 -1.07
CA ILE A 80 -14.94 29.19 -1.48
C ILE A 80 -15.37 27.81 -1.99
N SER A 81 -14.52 27.17 -2.80
CA SER A 81 -14.77 25.82 -3.33
C SER A 81 -14.89 24.78 -2.21
N MET A 82 -13.98 24.81 -1.23
CA MET A 82 -13.99 23.89 -0.09
C MET A 82 -15.24 24.09 0.79
N ILE A 83 -15.63 25.35 1.03
CA ILE A 83 -16.86 25.67 1.78
C ILE A 83 -18.10 25.16 1.03
N ALA A 84 -18.18 25.39 -0.28
CA ALA A 84 -19.28 24.90 -1.11
C ALA A 84 -19.36 23.36 -1.08
N ALA A 85 -18.22 22.67 -1.21
CA ALA A 85 -18.14 21.22 -1.12
C ALA A 85 -18.59 20.70 0.26
N LEU A 86 -18.19 21.37 1.34
CA LEU A 86 -18.63 21.05 2.70
C LEU A 86 -20.15 21.21 2.87
N ILE A 87 -20.74 22.29 2.34
CA ILE A 87 -22.19 22.52 2.40
C ILE A 87 -22.95 21.41 1.65
N ILE A 88 -22.49 21.06 0.45
CA ILE A 88 -23.08 19.95 -0.34
C ILE A 88 -22.95 18.63 0.43
N PHE A 89 -21.77 18.36 1.01
CA PHE A 89 -21.51 17.15 1.79
C PHE A 89 -22.45 17.06 3.00
N CYS A 90 -22.58 18.13 3.78
CA CYS A 90 -23.46 18.19 4.95
C CYS A 90 -24.95 18.05 4.57
N THR A 91 -25.37 18.60 3.42
CA THR A 91 -26.74 18.47 2.92
C THR A 91 -27.06 17.03 2.53
N GLY A 92 -26.06 16.28 2.03
CA GLY A 92 -26.17 14.89 1.61
C GLY A 92 -26.28 13.84 2.72
N HIS A 93 -26.16 14.22 4.01
CA HIS A 93 -26.12 13.26 5.13
C HIS A 93 -27.30 12.28 5.17
N LYS A 94 -28.49 12.72 4.72
CA LYS A 94 -29.71 11.88 4.68
C LYS A 94 -29.71 10.82 3.58
N VAL A 95 -28.86 11.00 2.56
CA VAL A 95 -28.75 10.11 1.39
C VAL A 95 -27.60 9.10 1.58
N TYR A 96 -26.63 9.41 2.43
CA TYR A 96 -25.49 8.52 2.66
C TYR A 96 -25.88 7.30 3.47
N HIS A 97 -25.63 6.12 2.91
CA HIS A 97 -25.80 4.86 3.63
C HIS A 97 -24.62 4.67 4.58
N GLN A 98 -24.87 4.69 5.89
CA GLN A 98 -23.84 4.41 6.89
C GLN A 98 -23.55 2.91 6.90
N HIS A 99 -22.33 2.53 6.56
CA HIS A 99 -21.87 1.15 6.73
C HIS A 99 -21.71 0.82 8.22
N GLU A 100 -21.95 -0.42 8.62
CA GLU A 100 -21.66 -0.86 9.98
C GLU A 100 -20.19 -0.54 10.31
N LEU A 101 -19.95 -0.02 11.52
CA LEU A 101 -18.63 0.37 11.97
C LEU A 101 -17.69 -0.85 11.96
N THR A 102 -16.87 -0.96 10.92
CA THR A 102 -15.77 -1.93 10.86
C THR A 102 -14.91 -1.77 12.11
N GLN A 103 -14.49 -2.87 12.72
CA GLN A 103 -13.68 -2.84 13.94
C GLN A 103 -12.46 -1.94 13.75
N ARG A 104 -12.17 -1.09 14.74
CA ARG A 104 -11.05 -0.15 14.68
C ARG A 104 -9.73 -0.95 14.62
N PRO A 105 -8.97 -0.88 13.51
CA PRO A 105 -7.74 -1.67 13.33
C PRO A 105 -6.71 -1.42 14.43
N VAL A 106 -6.63 -0.16 14.88
CA VAL A 106 -5.71 0.29 15.93
C VAL A 106 -6.00 -0.41 17.26
N GLU A 107 -7.26 -0.66 17.59
CA GLU A 107 -7.64 -1.36 18.83
C GLU A 107 -7.18 -2.83 18.83
N ILE A 108 -7.16 -3.47 17.66
CA ILE A 108 -6.65 -4.85 17.49
C ILE A 108 -5.16 -4.88 17.83
N PHE A 109 -4.37 -3.96 17.27
CA PHE A 109 -2.94 -3.84 17.57
C PHE A 109 -2.67 -3.58 19.06
N PHE A 110 -3.33 -2.59 19.66
CA PHE A 110 -3.12 -2.26 21.06
C PHE A 110 -3.57 -3.39 21.99
N ARG A 111 -4.61 -4.14 21.65
CA ARG A 111 -5.05 -5.32 22.42
C ARG A 111 -3.98 -6.40 22.43
N VAL A 112 -3.42 -6.75 21.26
CA VAL A 112 -2.35 -7.76 21.15
C VAL A 112 -1.10 -7.29 21.87
N PHE A 113 -0.71 -6.03 21.68
CA PHE A 113 0.44 -5.43 22.34
C PHE A 113 0.30 -5.45 23.86
N ARG A 114 -0.83 -4.95 24.39
CA ARG A 114 -1.12 -4.94 25.83
C ARG A 114 -1.11 -6.36 26.41
N ALA A 115 -1.71 -7.33 25.73
CA ALA A 115 -1.70 -8.72 26.18
C ALA A 115 -0.27 -9.31 26.23
N LYS A 116 0.56 -9.00 25.22
CA LYS A 116 1.96 -9.46 25.18
C LYS A 116 2.81 -8.79 26.27
N VAL A 117 2.67 -7.48 26.46
CA VAL A 117 3.35 -6.72 27.54
C VAL A 117 2.91 -7.24 28.91
N GLN A 118 1.61 -7.44 29.15
CA GLN A 118 1.12 -8.01 30.40
C GLN A 118 1.65 -9.43 30.64
N LYS A 119 1.78 -10.25 29.59
CA LYS A 119 2.40 -11.58 29.69
C LYS A 119 3.89 -11.49 30.03
N LEU A 120 4.63 -10.58 29.42
CA LEU A 120 6.05 -10.33 29.72
C LEU A 120 6.24 -9.81 31.16
N LEU A 121 5.38 -8.90 31.61
CA LEU A 121 5.38 -8.38 32.98
C LEU A 121 5.06 -9.47 34.02
N LYS A 122 4.04 -10.30 33.77
CA LYS A 122 3.69 -11.44 34.62
C LYS A 122 4.72 -12.59 34.59
N SER A 123 5.45 -12.74 33.49
CA SER A 123 6.56 -13.70 33.37
C SER A 123 7.79 -13.21 34.14
N LYS A 124 8.08 -11.90 34.07
CA LYS A 124 9.16 -11.27 34.83
C LYS A 124 8.89 -11.27 36.33
N SER A 125 7.64 -11.07 36.76
CA SER A 125 7.24 -11.18 38.18
C SER A 125 7.33 -12.63 38.70
N ARG A 126 6.98 -13.64 37.90
CA ARG A 126 7.15 -15.06 38.27
C ARG A 126 8.61 -15.47 38.39
N CYS A 127 9.47 -14.99 37.48
CA CYS A 127 10.90 -15.26 37.53
C CYS A 127 11.56 -14.59 38.75
N SER A 128 11.11 -13.38 39.11
CA SER A 128 11.58 -12.65 40.30
C SER A 128 11.09 -13.24 41.62
N MET A 129 9.97 -13.97 41.62
CA MET A 129 9.43 -14.63 42.81
C MET A 129 10.11 -15.98 43.05
N ASN A 130 10.37 -16.74 41.97
CA ASN A 130 11.11 -18.00 42.03
C ASN A 130 12.59 -17.80 42.46
N SER A 131 13.19 -16.63 42.20
CA SER A 131 14.54 -16.30 42.69
C SER A 131 14.60 -15.93 44.18
N LEU A 132 13.47 -15.62 44.81
CA LEU A 132 13.38 -15.34 46.25
C LEU A 132 12.96 -16.58 47.06
N GLU A 133 12.36 -17.57 46.41
CA GLU A 133 11.92 -18.83 47.03
C GLU A 133 13.00 -19.93 47.04
N GLN A 134 14.14 -19.71 46.38
CA GLN A 134 15.21 -20.71 46.22
C GLN A 134 16.18 -20.81 47.41
N GLU A 135 15.93 -20.12 48.54
CA GLU A 135 16.80 -20.14 49.74
C GLU A 135 16.28 -20.98 50.92
N LYS A 136 15.27 -21.87 50.73
CA LYS A 136 14.85 -22.81 51.80
C LYS A 136 14.59 -24.25 51.31
N LEU A 137 15.62 -25.08 51.51
CA LEU A 137 15.61 -26.55 51.77
C LEU A 137 15.20 -27.53 50.63
N PRO A 138 15.57 -28.83 50.71
CA PRO A 138 16.42 -29.48 49.72
C PRO A 138 15.73 -30.59 48.91
N GLU A 139 16.47 -31.07 47.92
CA GLU A 139 16.18 -32.17 47.01
C GLU A 139 15.49 -33.38 47.66
N THR A 140 14.39 -33.86 47.06
CA THR A 140 14.17 -35.29 46.81
C THR A 140 13.19 -35.50 45.64
N ARG A 141 13.57 -36.40 44.72
CA ARG A 141 12.79 -37.05 43.64
C ARG A 141 12.52 -36.30 42.32
N ARG A 142 13.47 -36.52 41.39
CA ARG A 142 13.19 -36.81 39.97
C ARG A 142 12.24 -38.02 39.86
N GLN A 143 11.13 -37.91 39.13
CA GLN A 143 10.94 -38.51 37.80
C GLN A 143 9.52 -38.27 37.27
N GLU A 144 9.45 -37.76 36.04
CA GLU A 144 8.49 -38.16 34.99
C GLU A 144 7.00 -37.84 35.19
N ASN A 145 6.56 -36.72 34.59
CA ASN A 145 5.34 -36.61 33.78
C ASN A 145 5.30 -35.23 33.08
N GLU A 146 6.02 -35.11 31.97
CA GLU A 146 5.77 -34.05 30.98
C GLU A 146 4.50 -34.42 30.19
N GLY A 147 3.37 -33.90 30.65
CA GLY A 147 2.07 -34.05 29.99
C GLY A 147 1.32 -32.73 30.07
N ILE A 148 1.44 -31.94 29.01
CA ILE A 148 0.57 -30.84 28.54
C ILE A 148 -0.69 -30.62 29.41
N ALA A 149 -0.55 -29.87 30.51
CA ALA A 149 -1.67 -29.30 31.21
C ALA A 149 -2.04 -27.96 30.53
N LEU A 150 -2.81 -28.08 29.44
CA LEU A 150 -3.65 -26.98 28.95
C LEU A 150 -4.63 -26.64 30.08
N ASP A 151 -4.27 -25.63 30.88
CA ASP A 151 -5.13 -25.03 31.89
C ASP A 151 -6.42 -24.52 31.24
N ARG A 152 -7.47 -25.35 31.32
CA ARG A 152 -8.87 -24.97 31.12
C ARG A 152 -9.31 -24.20 32.37
N SER A 153 -8.97 -22.92 32.44
CA SER A 153 -9.66 -22.01 33.34
C SER A 153 -11.09 -21.74 32.80
N PRO A 154 -12.16 -21.90 33.59
CA PRO A 154 -13.52 -21.54 33.17
C PRO A 154 -13.67 -20.01 33.07
N PRO A 155 -14.58 -19.50 32.23
CA PRO A 155 -14.80 -18.06 32.11
C PRO A 155 -15.49 -17.53 33.38
N HIS A 156 -14.77 -16.73 34.16
CA HIS A 156 -15.38 -15.91 35.21
C HIS A 156 -16.16 -14.75 34.57
N LEU A 157 -17.44 -14.66 34.92
CA LEU A 157 -18.37 -13.59 34.56
C LEU A 157 -18.05 -12.34 35.40
N ASP A 158 -17.88 -11.20 34.72
CA ASP A 158 -17.87 -9.88 35.35
C ASP A 158 -19.29 -9.30 35.28
N THR A 159 -19.73 -8.61 36.33
CA THR A 159 -21.12 -8.23 36.63
C THR A 159 -21.74 -7.16 35.70
N ASN A 160 -21.21 -6.96 34.50
CA ASN A 160 -21.60 -5.87 33.59
C ASN A 160 -22.00 -6.29 32.16
N GLY A 161 -22.41 -7.54 31.96
CA GLY A 161 -23.14 -7.96 30.74
C GLY A 161 -22.36 -7.88 29.42
N LYS A 162 -21.06 -7.57 29.43
CA LYS A 162 -20.20 -7.61 28.23
C LYS A 162 -19.65 -9.02 28.07
N LYS A 163 -20.18 -9.75 27.08
CA LYS A 163 -19.68 -11.06 26.66
C LYS A 163 -18.16 -10.99 26.46
N TYR A 164 -17.40 -11.79 27.22
CA TYR A 164 -15.99 -12.06 26.92
C TYR A 164 -15.93 -12.69 25.53
N ARG A 165 -15.43 -11.94 24.55
CA ARG A 165 -15.10 -12.43 23.22
C ARG A 165 -13.87 -13.34 23.39
N GLY A 166 -14.10 -14.65 23.42
CA GLY A 166 -13.16 -15.66 23.94
C GLY A 166 -11.83 -15.81 23.17
N ASN A 167 -11.03 -16.78 23.63
CA ASN A 167 -9.69 -17.14 23.13
C ASN A 167 -9.55 -17.31 21.60
N SER A 168 -10.64 -17.47 20.84
CA SER A 168 -10.61 -17.51 19.38
C SER A 168 -10.31 -16.14 18.76
N SER A 169 -10.95 -15.06 19.25
CA SER A 169 -10.75 -13.70 18.72
C SER A 169 -9.32 -13.21 18.95
N TYR A 170 -8.68 -13.59 20.06
CA TYR A 170 -7.27 -13.24 20.31
C TYR A 170 -6.31 -13.97 19.36
N LYS A 171 -6.60 -15.23 19.00
CA LYS A 171 -5.79 -15.99 18.03
C LYS A 171 -5.89 -15.39 16.62
N GLU A 172 -7.07 -14.92 16.24
CA GLU A 172 -7.30 -14.17 14.99
C GLU A 172 -6.56 -12.83 15.01
N ASP A 173 -6.68 -12.06 16.10
CA ASP A 173 -5.96 -10.79 16.27
C ASP A 173 -4.43 -10.97 16.16
N ILE A 174 -3.85 -12.05 16.72
CA ILE A 174 -2.42 -12.35 16.58
C ILE A 174 -2.03 -12.66 15.13
N LYS A 175 -2.86 -13.43 14.39
CA LYS A 175 -2.58 -13.75 12.99
C LYS A 175 -2.53 -12.50 12.13
N VAL A 176 -3.50 -11.59 12.34
CA VAL A 176 -3.57 -10.30 11.65
C VAL A 176 -2.33 -9.45 11.93
N VAL A 177 -1.93 -9.29 13.20
CA VAL A 177 -0.72 -8.54 13.56
C VAL A 177 0.55 -9.20 13.01
N ARG A 178 0.62 -10.54 12.98
CA ARG A 178 1.76 -11.27 12.41
C ARG A 178 1.87 -11.06 10.90
N SER A 179 0.76 -11.06 10.17
CA SER A 179 0.74 -10.77 8.73
C SER A 179 1.23 -9.34 8.46
N LEU A 180 0.75 -8.36 9.23
CA LEU A 180 1.18 -6.96 9.11
C LEU A 180 2.68 -6.77 9.40
N LEU A 181 3.20 -7.38 10.47
CA LEU A 181 4.63 -7.35 10.79
C LEU A 181 5.48 -7.99 9.69
N ARG A 182 4.96 -9.03 9.04
CA ARG A 182 5.66 -9.66 7.92
C ARG A 182 5.82 -8.71 6.75
N MET A 183 4.86 -7.81 6.49
CA MET A 183 4.92 -6.85 5.38
C MET A 183 5.93 -5.71 5.58
N PHE A 184 6.40 -5.49 6.80
CA PHE A 184 7.30 -4.39 7.15
C PHE A 184 8.57 -4.28 6.28
N PRO A 185 9.29 -5.37 5.92
CA PRO A 185 10.44 -5.30 5.01
C PRO A 185 10.07 -4.80 3.62
N MET A 186 8.87 -5.16 3.12
CA MET A 186 8.37 -4.68 1.84
C MET A 186 8.06 -3.18 1.91
N TRP A 187 7.38 -2.72 2.97
CA TRP A 187 7.16 -1.29 3.20
C TRP A 187 8.46 -0.49 3.32
N GLY A 188 9.50 -1.09 3.92
CA GLY A 188 10.84 -0.49 3.95
C GLY A 188 11.38 -0.13 2.56
N THR A 189 11.10 -0.96 1.55
CA THR A 189 11.50 -0.67 0.16
C THR A 189 10.66 0.41 -0.52
N LEU A 190 9.43 0.64 -0.03
CA LEU A 190 8.56 1.72 -0.54
C LEU A 190 8.99 3.10 -0.05
N ILE A 191 9.71 3.19 1.08
CA ILE A 191 10.25 4.47 1.60
C ILE A 191 11.09 5.18 0.55
N VAL A 192 11.92 4.44 -0.19
CA VAL A 192 12.76 5.03 -1.26
C VAL A 192 11.93 5.44 -2.47
N VAL A 193 10.82 4.76 -2.75
CA VAL A 193 9.87 5.19 -3.80
C VAL A 193 9.21 6.52 -3.41
N SER A 194 8.76 6.65 -2.15
CA SER A 194 8.21 7.89 -1.61
C SER A 194 9.23 9.03 -1.59
N LEU A 195 10.51 8.71 -1.34
CA LEU A 195 11.62 9.65 -1.45
C LEU A 195 11.75 10.22 -2.88
N VAL A 196 11.67 9.36 -3.90
CA VAL A 196 11.74 9.79 -5.32
C VAL A 196 10.50 10.59 -5.71
N SER A 197 9.32 10.19 -5.26
CA SER A 197 8.08 10.96 -5.45
C SER A 197 8.19 12.38 -4.87
N ALA A 198 8.69 12.50 -3.62
CA ALA A 198 8.94 13.80 -3.00
C ALA A 198 10.00 14.64 -3.73
N ALA A 199 11.02 14.00 -4.32
CA ALA A 199 12.00 14.69 -5.15
C ALA A 199 11.39 15.20 -6.47
N GLY A 200 10.43 14.47 -7.03
CA GLY A 200 9.64 14.88 -8.19
C GLY A 200 8.80 16.12 -7.91
N SER A 201 8.08 16.15 -6.79
CA SER A 201 7.22 17.28 -6.42
C SER A 201 7.97 18.54 -5.95
N THR A 202 9.30 18.49 -5.82
CA THR A 202 10.12 19.59 -5.30
C THR A 202 11.30 19.90 -6.22
N PHE A 203 12.32 19.06 -6.22
CA PHE A 203 13.58 19.30 -6.92
C PHE A 203 13.46 19.22 -8.43
N TYR A 204 12.57 18.38 -8.98
CA TYR A 204 12.36 18.36 -10.44
C TYR A 204 11.69 19.65 -10.92
N ILE A 205 10.78 20.22 -10.12
CA ILE A 205 10.19 21.53 -10.38
C ILE A 205 11.24 22.63 -10.20
N GLU A 206 12.09 22.54 -9.19
CA GLU A 206 13.21 23.47 -9.02
C GLU A 206 14.18 23.41 -10.22
N GLN A 207 14.44 22.22 -10.76
CA GLN A 207 15.24 22.06 -11.98
C GLN A 207 14.58 22.77 -13.18
N PHE A 208 13.25 22.72 -13.29
CA PHE A 208 12.51 23.46 -14.31
C PHE A 208 12.61 24.99 -14.12
N SER A 209 12.50 25.49 -12.89
CA SER A 209 12.63 26.92 -12.58
C SER A 209 14.00 27.51 -12.98
N ASN A 210 15.04 26.67 -12.98
CA ASN A 210 16.41 27.07 -13.31
C ASN A 210 16.76 26.92 -14.81
N LEU A 211 15.81 26.57 -15.66
CA LEU A 211 15.98 26.57 -17.13
C LEU A 211 15.54 27.92 -17.71
N LYS A 212 16.33 28.48 -18.64
CA LYS A 212 15.97 29.70 -19.37
C LYS A 212 14.79 29.44 -20.32
N GLY A 213 13.89 30.40 -20.55
CA GLY A 213 12.75 30.24 -21.48
C GLY A 213 11.58 29.39 -20.93
N ASN A 214 11.45 29.32 -19.61
CA ASN A 214 10.35 28.68 -18.89
C ASN A 214 9.17 29.63 -18.58
N GLU A 215 9.33 30.94 -18.84
CA GLU A 215 8.42 32.00 -18.38
C GLU A 215 6.98 31.85 -18.90
N GLU A 216 6.78 31.19 -20.03
CA GLU A 216 5.45 30.99 -20.62
C GLU A 216 4.76 29.68 -20.19
N ILE A 217 5.48 28.75 -19.55
CA ILE A 217 4.98 27.39 -19.30
C ILE A 217 4.69 27.17 -17.81
N PRO A 218 3.43 26.87 -17.45
CA PRO A 218 3.08 26.55 -16.06
C PRO A 218 3.73 25.22 -15.64
N ALA A 219 4.42 25.20 -14.50
CA ALA A 219 5.04 23.99 -13.95
C ALA A 219 4.03 22.83 -13.75
N GLN A 220 2.75 23.16 -13.55
CA GLN A 220 1.63 22.22 -13.40
C GLN A 220 1.42 21.35 -14.65
N MET A 221 1.96 21.73 -15.81
CA MET A 221 1.94 20.89 -17.01
C MET A 221 2.67 19.55 -16.76
N PHE A 222 3.75 19.56 -15.97
CA PHE A 222 4.50 18.36 -15.64
C PHE A 222 3.74 17.41 -14.72
N ASP A 223 2.93 17.93 -13.80
CA ASP A 223 2.03 17.11 -12.97
C ASP A 223 1.02 16.36 -13.85
N VAL A 224 0.43 17.04 -14.84
CA VAL A 224 -0.50 16.38 -15.79
C VAL A 224 0.20 15.34 -16.67
N ILE A 225 1.44 15.61 -17.09
CA ILE A 225 2.26 14.61 -17.81
C ILE A 225 2.52 13.39 -16.93
N GLN A 226 2.88 13.62 -15.67
CA GLN A 226 3.11 12.58 -14.66
C GLN A 226 1.84 11.73 -14.48
N ASP A 227 0.70 12.32 -14.18
CA ASP A 227 -0.57 11.60 -14.01
C ASP A 227 -0.97 10.83 -15.26
N THR A 228 -0.92 11.48 -16.43
CA THR A 228 -1.31 10.87 -17.70
C THR A 228 -0.43 9.67 -18.04
N SER A 229 0.89 9.78 -17.80
CA SER A 229 1.82 8.67 -18.00
C SER A 229 1.56 7.50 -17.05
N GLY A 230 1.23 7.79 -15.79
CA GLY A 230 0.82 6.81 -14.79
C GLY A 230 -0.43 6.04 -15.20
N PHE A 231 -1.44 6.73 -15.71
CA PHE A 231 -2.64 6.09 -16.25
C PHE A 231 -2.36 5.27 -17.50
N ALA A 232 -1.56 5.81 -18.43
CA ALA A 232 -1.21 5.12 -19.67
C ALA A 232 -0.49 3.80 -19.38
N ILE A 233 0.44 3.77 -18.43
CA ILE A 233 1.15 2.54 -18.08
C ILE A 233 0.23 1.50 -17.44
N LEU A 234 -0.75 1.90 -16.64
CA LEU A 234 -1.73 0.96 -16.05
C LEU A 234 -2.60 0.30 -17.13
N ILE A 235 -3.01 1.05 -18.14
CA ILE A 235 -3.76 0.51 -19.29
C ILE A 235 -2.88 -0.46 -20.08
N MET A 236 -1.65 -0.04 -20.43
CA MET A 236 -0.71 -0.89 -21.16
C MET A 236 -0.39 -2.19 -20.39
N TYR A 237 -0.24 -2.08 -19.07
CA TYR A 237 0.02 -3.25 -18.21
C TYR A 237 -1.17 -4.20 -18.16
N SER A 238 -2.41 -3.68 -18.22
CA SER A 238 -3.64 -4.48 -18.28
C SER A 238 -3.71 -5.35 -19.54
N TRP A 239 -3.12 -4.91 -20.65
CA TRP A 239 -3.08 -5.68 -21.90
C TRP A 239 -2.00 -6.77 -21.91
N THR A 240 -1.15 -6.80 -20.89
CA THR A 240 -0.02 -7.73 -20.81
C THR A 240 -0.40 -8.95 -19.96
N PRO A 241 -0.02 -10.19 -20.32
CA PRO A 241 -0.33 -11.40 -19.52
C PRO A 241 0.25 -11.36 -18.09
N PHE A 242 1.21 -10.47 -17.84
CA PHE A 242 1.84 -10.28 -16.54
C PHE A 242 1.03 -9.39 -15.58
N TYR A 243 -0.15 -8.91 -15.97
CA TYR A 243 -0.97 -8.01 -15.14
C TYR A 243 -1.29 -8.55 -13.74
N LYS A 244 -1.34 -9.88 -13.58
CA LYS A 244 -1.60 -10.57 -12.31
C LYS A 244 -0.38 -10.68 -11.39
N ASN A 245 0.82 -10.39 -11.89
CA ASN A 245 2.06 -10.53 -11.13
C ASN A 245 2.35 -9.25 -10.33
N GLU A 246 1.74 -9.13 -9.15
CA GLU A 246 1.92 -8.01 -8.21
C GLU A 246 3.41 -7.70 -7.95
N LYS A 247 4.26 -8.74 -7.85
CA LYS A 247 5.71 -8.62 -7.68
C LYS A 247 6.38 -7.88 -8.82
N LEU A 248 6.06 -8.30 -10.05
CA LEU A 248 6.68 -7.73 -11.24
C LEU A 248 6.22 -6.28 -11.38
N LYS A 249 4.97 -5.99 -11.05
CA LYS A 249 4.42 -4.64 -11.09
C LYS A 249 5.18 -3.68 -10.16
N ILE A 250 5.37 -4.05 -8.89
CA ILE A 250 6.15 -3.25 -7.93
C ILE A 250 7.62 -3.14 -8.38
N GLY A 251 8.22 -4.26 -8.83
CA GLY A 251 9.60 -4.28 -9.30
C GLY A 251 9.84 -3.38 -10.53
N VAL A 252 8.93 -3.39 -11.50
CA VAL A 252 8.99 -2.49 -12.67
C VAL A 252 8.84 -1.03 -12.22
N GLY A 253 7.94 -0.74 -11.27
CA GLY A 253 7.84 0.60 -10.67
C GLY A 253 9.16 1.06 -10.05
N MET A 254 9.81 0.22 -9.23
CA MET A 254 11.12 0.52 -8.65
C MET A 254 12.24 0.63 -9.68
N PHE A 255 12.15 -0.10 -10.79
CA PHE A 255 13.11 0.07 -11.89
C PHE A 255 12.89 1.42 -12.61
N CYS A 256 11.64 1.83 -12.83
CA CYS A 256 11.30 3.15 -13.34
C CYS A 256 11.84 4.27 -12.44
N SER A 257 11.84 4.09 -11.11
CA SER A 257 12.44 5.09 -10.19
C SER A 257 13.92 5.33 -10.49
N VAL A 258 14.69 4.26 -10.73
CA VAL A 258 16.11 4.34 -11.12
C VAL A 258 16.26 5.11 -12.42
N ILE A 259 15.48 4.77 -13.44
CA ILE A 259 15.57 5.44 -14.75
C ILE A 259 15.19 6.92 -14.63
N SER A 260 14.12 7.26 -13.90
CA SER A 260 13.71 8.65 -13.68
C SER A 260 14.84 9.47 -13.03
N CYS A 261 15.46 8.95 -11.97
CA CYS A 261 16.58 9.62 -11.32
C CYS A 261 17.82 9.72 -12.22
N VAL A 262 18.08 8.71 -13.07
CA VAL A 262 19.18 8.77 -14.05
C VAL A 262 18.93 9.85 -15.09
N CYS A 263 17.70 9.98 -15.60
CA CYS A 263 17.32 11.06 -16.50
C CYS A 263 17.55 12.43 -15.84
N ALA A 264 17.02 12.64 -14.64
CA ALA A 264 17.20 13.89 -13.89
C ALA A 264 18.67 14.24 -13.65
N TRP A 265 19.47 13.25 -13.26
CA TRP A 265 20.91 13.45 -13.08
C TRP A 265 21.62 13.82 -14.38
N ARG A 266 21.30 13.13 -15.50
CA ARG A 266 21.92 13.39 -16.81
C ARG A 266 21.57 14.77 -17.35
N LEU A 267 20.33 15.21 -17.16
CA LEU A 267 19.90 16.56 -17.53
C LEU A 267 20.66 17.60 -16.72
N GLU A 268 20.79 17.40 -15.40
CA GLU A 268 21.49 18.35 -14.54
C GLU A 268 22.98 18.47 -14.89
N VAL A 269 23.63 17.33 -15.18
CA VAL A 269 25.03 17.33 -15.64
C VAL A 269 25.17 18.05 -16.98
N SER A 270 24.18 17.92 -17.87
CA SER A 270 24.20 18.61 -19.18
C SER A 270 23.99 20.12 -19.01
N ARG A 271 23.08 20.54 -18.13
CA ARG A 271 22.84 21.94 -17.76
C ARG A 271 24.09 22.59 -17.16
N LEU A 272 24.72 21.95 -16.18
CA LEU A 272 25.94 22.46 -15.56
C LEU A 272 27.10 22.58 -16.56
N LYS A 273 27.22 21.64 -17.51
CA LYS A 273 28.24 21.72 -18.58
C LYS A 273 27.99 22.87 -19.55
N ALA A 274 26.73 23.15 -19.89
CA ALA A 274 26.39 24.29 -20.73
C ALA A 274 26.79 25.61 -20.05
N VAL A 275 26.43 25.79 -18.77
CA VAL A 275 26.78 26.97 -17.97
C VAL A 275 28.30 27.13 -17.80
N THR A 276 29.04 26.04 -17.54
CA THR A 276 30.49 26.12 -17.28
C THR A 276 31.31 26.42 -18.55
N LYS A 277 30.83 26.03 -19.73
CA LYS A 277 31.59 26.15 -20.98
C LYS A 277 31.59 27.56 -21.56
N GLN A 278 30.61 28.38 -21.24
CA GLN A 278 30.35 29.57 -22.04
C GLN A 278 30.78 30.89 -21.39
N GLY A 279 31.12 30.92 -20.10
CA GLY A 279 31.34 32.20 -19.42
C GLY A 279 30.05 33.03 -19.40
N ASP A 280 30.03 34.12 -18.65
CA ASP A 280 28.81 34.88 -18.32
C ASP A 280 28.17 35.61 -19.51
N ASP A 281 28.75 35.53 -20.71
CA ASP A 281 28.37 36.29 -21.91
C ASP A 281 28.14 35.33 -23.11
N ASP A 282 26.91 34.80 -23.26
CA ASP A 282 26.20 34.67 -24.56
C ASP A 282 24.94 33.78 -24.45
N ASP A 283 23.90 34.21 -25.16
CA ASP A 283 22.48 34.04 -24.83
C ASP A 283 21.79 32.79 -25.42
N ASP A 284 22.53 31.81 -25.95
CA ASP A 284 21.95 30.86 -26.93
C ASP A 284 22.03 29.37 -26.58
N THR A 285 22.21 29.00 -25.30
CA THR A 285 22.12 27.59 -24.87
C THR A 285 21.08 27.36 -23.78
N SER A 286 19.82 27.72 -24.07
CA SER A 286 18.72 27.22 -23.26
C SER A 286 18.46 25.74 -23.54
N ILE A 287 18.70 24.87 -22.54
CA ILE A 287 18.20 23.50 -22.60
C ILE A 287 16.67 23.58 -22.60
N SER A 288 16.05 23.09 -23.68
CA SER A 288 14.60 23.08 -23.81
C SER A 288 13.94 22.32 -22.64
N PHE A 289 12.87 22.90 -22.09
CA PHE A 289 12.01 22.28 -21.06
C PHE A 289 11.47 20.90 -21.48
N LEU A 290 11.38 20.61 -22.79
CA LEU A 290 10.95 19.31 -23.32
C LEU A 290 11.81 18.15 -22.81
N TRP A 291 13.06 18.42 -22.45
CA TRP A 291 13.95 17.41 -21.88
C TRP A 291 13.52 16.93 -20.49
N LEU A 292 12.64 17.64 -19.77
CA LEU A 292 12.08 17.21 -18.49
C LEU A 292 10.89 16.25 -18.67
N VAL A 293 10.27 16.21 -19.85
CA VAL A 293 9.11 15.33 -20.10
C VAL A 293 9.41 13.85 -19.82
N PRO A 294 10.56 13.28 -20.24
CA PRO A 294 10.89 11.89 -19.95
C PRO A 294 10.99 11.56 -18.46
N GLN A 295 11.63 12.42 -17.66
CA GLN A 295 11.81 12.13 -16.22
C GLN A 295 10.48 12.17 -15.46
N PHE A 296 9.58 13.11 -15.79
CA PHE A 296 8.23 13.19 -15.21
C PHE A 296 7.32 12.06 -15.71
N SER A 297 7.40 11.69 -16.98
CA SER A 297 6.63 10.56 -17.52
C SER A 297 7.04 9.23 -16.85
N ILE A 298 8.33 9.01 -16.63
CA ILE A 298 8.81 7.80 -15.97
C ILE A 298 8.48 7.84 -14.47
N LEU A 299 8.51 9.02 -13.85
CA LEU A 299 8.10 9.22 -12.46
C LEU A 299 6.63 8.85 -12.25
N GLY A 300 5.72 9.29 -13.12
CA GLY A 300 4.30 8.93 -13.06
C GLY A 300 4.08 7.43 -13.26
N CYS A 301 4.83 6.82 -14.18
CA CYS A 301 4.83 5.38 -14.35
C CYS A 301 5.28 4.64 -13.08
N MET A 302 6.33 5.12 -12.41
CA MET A 302 6.81 4.57 -11.15
C MET A 302 5.72 4.61 -10.07
N GLU A 303 5.11 5.77 -9.83
CA GLU A 303 4.12 5.96 -8.76
C GLU A 303 2.92 5.05 -8.94
N CYS A 304 2.28 5.10 -10.12
CA CYS A 304 1.10 4.29 -10.40
C CYS A 304 1.39 2.78 -10.34
N LEU A 305 2.56 2.32 -10.81
CA LEU A 305 2.92 0.89 -10.74
C LEU A 305 3.24 0.44 -9.32
N ALA A 306 3.99 1.25 -8.58
CA ALA A 306 4.39 0.93 -7.21
C ALA A 306 3.18 0.97 -6.25
N GLU A 307 2.32 1.98 -6.36
CA GLU A 307 1.13 2.15 -5.53
C GLU A 307 0.13 1.02 -5.78
N GLU A 308 -0.32 0.85 -7.02
CA GLU A 308 -1.31 -0.17 -7.37
C GLU A 308 -0.77 -1.59 -7.12
N GLY A 309 0.54 -1.81 -7.37
CA GLY A 309 1.21 -3.07 -7.03
C GLY A 309 1.19 -3.34 -5.52
N SER A 310 1.47 -2.31 -4.71
CA SER A 310 1.50 -2.42 -3.25
C SER A 310 0.11 -2.62 -2.65
N LEU A 311 -0.91 -1.91 -3.15
CA LEU A 311 -2.30 -2.06 -2.72
C LEU A 311 -2.82 -3.47 -2.97
N ASN A 312 -2.52 -4.03 -4.15
CA ASN A 312 -2.90 -5.41 -4.48
C ASN A 312 -2.13 -6.43 -3.65
N PHE A 313 -0.83 -6.21 -3.41
CA PHE A 313 -0.05 -7.05 -2.51
C PHE A 313 -0.60 -7.01 -1.07
N PHE A 314 -0.98 -5.84 -0.55
CA PHE A 314 -1.63 -5.72 0.76
C PHE A 314 -2.92 -6.52 0.81
N LYS A 315 -3.74 -6.42 -0.25
CA LYS A 315 -4.97 -7.19 -0.38
C LYS A 315 -4.74 -8.70 -0.42
N SER A 316 -3.61 -9.17 -0.95
CA SER A 316 -3.28 -10.60 -1.06
C SER A 316 -2.68 -11.18 0.23
N GLN A 317 -2.02 -10.36 1.07
CA GLN A 317 -1.37 -10.81 2.31
C GLN A 317 -2.23 -10.66 3.58
N ILE A 318 -3.13 -9.67 3.64
CA ILE A 318 -3.84 -9.32 4.88
C ILE A 318 -5.24 -9.94 4.95
N GLU A 319 -5.54 -10.50 6.13
CA GLU A 319 -6.85 -11.05 6.49
C GLU A 319 -7.83 -9.94 6.91
N GLU A 320 -9.14 -10.19 6.80
CA GLU A 320 -10.16 -9.31 7.37
C GLU A 320 -10.04 -9.27 8.90
N PRO A 321 -10.32 -8.13 9.57
CA PRO A 321 -11.01 -6.93 9.07
C PRO A 321 -10.11 -5.80 8.53
N ILE A 322 -8.78 -5.90 8.67
CA ILE A 322 -7.87 -4.77 8.38
C ILE A 322 -7.72 -4.52 6.87
N LYS A 323 -8.09 -5.50 6.05
CA LYS A 323 -8.06 -5.41 4.58
C LYS A 323 -8.79 -4.21 3.98
N SER A 324 -9.84 -3.71 4.64
CA SER A 324 -10.56 -2.52 4.17
C SER A 324 -9.71 -1.24 4.24
N TYR A 325 -8.74 -1.18 5.15
CA TYR A 325 -7.93 0.01 5.44
C TYR A 325 -6.64 0.10 4.61
N ARG A 326 -6.54 -0.67 3.52
CA ARG A 326 -5.30 -0.80 2.75
C ARG A 326 -4.77 0.51 2.19
N GLU A 327 -5.66 1.41 1.80
CA GLU A 327 -5.30 2.72 1.21
C GLU A 327 -4.72 3.62 2.30
N GLU A 328 -5.37 3.66 3.45
CA GLU A 328 -4.95 4.44 4.61
C GLU A 328 -3.61 3.95 5.16
N TYR A 329 -3.36 2.64 5.18
CA TYR A 329 -2.06 2.09 5.59
C TYR A 329 -0.93 2.44 4.59
N MET A 330 -1.20 2.40 3.29
CA MET A 330 -0.21 2.81 2.29
C MET A 330 0.12 4.29 2.40
N GLU A 331 -0.90 5.12 2.64
CA GLU A 331 -0.70 6.56 2.86
C GLU A 331 0.23 6.84 4.04
N VAL A 332 0.07 6.10 5.14
CA VAL A 332 0.96 6.21 6.32
C VAL A 332 2.41 5.85 5.95
N VAL A 333 2.62 4.82 5.14
CA VAL A 333 3.97 4.42 4.68
C VAL A 333 4.58 5.51 3.80
N ILE A 334 3.79 6.09 2.89
CA ILE A 334 4.23 7.19 2.02
C ILE A 334 4.61 8.43 2.86
N CYS A 335 3.74 8.82 3.80
CA CYS A 335 4.00 9.91 4.74
C CYS A 335 5.29 9.71 5.52
N PHE A 336 5.52 8.48 6.01
CA PHE A 336 6.77 8.14 6.69
C PHE A 336 7.99 8.30 5.78
N GLY A 337 7.87 7.92 4.51
CA GLY A 337 8.93 8.13 3.52
C GLY A 337 9.25 9.60 3.25
N ILE A 338 8.22 10.46 3.17
CA ILE A 338 8.38 11.91 3.01
C ILE A 338 9.07 12.54 4.23
N LEU A 339 8.73 12.07 5.44
CA LEU A 339 9.42 12.50 6.66
C LEU A 339 10.91 12.11 6.62
N VAL A 340 11.23 10.87 6.25
CA VAL A 340 12.62 10.40 6.09
C VAL A 340 13.36 11.24 5.04
N ASN A 341 12.72 11.59 3.92
CA ASN A 341 13.30 12.50 2.93
C ASN A 341 13.66 13.87 3.54
N THR A 342 12.76 14.43 4.35
CA THR A 342 12.98 15.73 5.00
C THR A 342 14.21 15.69 5.90
N PHE A 343 14.37 14.61 6.68
CA PHE A 343 15.58 14.40 7.49
C PHE A 343 16.84 14.23 6.64
N LEU A 344 16.77 13.49 5.53
CA LEU A 344 17.89 13.33 4.60
C LEU A 344 18.35 14.68 4.06
N ILE A 345 17.42 15.52 3.59
CA ILE A 345 17.71 16.86 3.07
C ILE A 345 18.34 17.74 4.15
N LEU A 346 17.84 17.69 5.39
CA LEU A 346 18.41 18.44 6.52
C LEU A 346 19.87 18.05 6.78
N ILE A 347 20.18 16.75 6.77
CA ILE A 347 21.55 16.26 6.93
C ILE A 347 22.43 16.75 5.78
N LEU A 348 21.97 16.60 4.53
CA LEU A 348 22.73 17.06 3.36
C LEU A 348 22.97 18.59 3.37
N LYS A 349 22.02 19.36 3.91
CA LYS A 349 22.18 20.80 4.13
C LYS A 349 23.34 21.09 5.10
N THR A 350 23.46 20.36 6.20
CA THR A 350 24.60 20.51 7.13
C THR A 350 25.94 20.15 6.51
N GLN A 351 25.96 19.27 5.50
CA GLN A 351 27.15 18.88 4.76
C GLN A 351 27.51 19.87 3.64
N GLY A 352 26.81 21.00 3.53
CA GLY A 352 27.08 22.05 2.54
C GLY A 352 26.66 21.70 1.11
N TRP A 353 25.75 20.74 0.92
CA TRP A 353 25.25 20.38 -0.42
C TRP A 353 24.20 21.36 -0.95
N PHE A 354 23.48 22.02 -0.03
CA PHE A 354 22.47 23.03 -0.33
C PHE A 354 22.97 24.37 0.21
N GLY A 355 23.30 25.31 -0.69
CA GLY A 355 23.71 26.68 -0.36
C GLY A 355 22.50 27.59 -0.11
N TYR A 356 22.75 28.85 0.24
CA TYR A 356 21.71 29.88 0.34
C TYR A 356 21.20 30.32 -1.04
N ASP A 357 22.07 30.32 -2.06
CA ASP A 357 21.75 30.67 -3.45
C ASP A 357 21.84 29.46 -4.40
N VAL A 358 20.76 29.25 -5.16
CA VAL A 358 20.56 28.11 -6.08
C VAL A 358 21.55 28.14 -7.25
N ASN A 359 21.94 29.32 -7.73
CA ASN A 359 22.82 29.47 -8.89
C ASN A 359 24.32 29.29 -8.61
N ASN A 360 24.79 29.46 -7.36
CA ASN A 360 26.22 29.40 -7.04
C ASN A 360 26.60 28.37 -5.94
N GLY A 361 25.65 27.65 -5.33
CA GLY A 361 25.95 26.74 -4.23
C GLY A 361 25.19 25.40 -4.19
N THR A 362 24.05 25.28 -4.87
CA THR A 362 23.21 24.08 -4.77
C THR A 362 23.64 23.02 -5.78
N ARG A 363 24.36 22.01 -5.30
CA ARG A 363 24.86 20.89 -6.13
C ARG A 363 23.77 19.84 -6.31
N LEU A 364 22.72 20.19 -7.04
CA LEU A 364 21.59 19.31 -7.38
C LEU A 364 22.07 18.04 -8.12
N ASP A 365 23.19 18.15 -8.85
CA ASP A 365 23.89 17.04 -9.48
C ASP A 365 24.34 15.96 -8.49
N LYS A 366 24.81 16.36 -7.30
CA LYS A 366 25.22 15.42 -6.25
C LYS A 366 24.02 14.75 -5.61
N TYR A 367 22.94 15.50 -5.38
CA TYR A 367 21.69 14.95 -4.85
C TYR A 367 21.07 13.91 -5.78
N TYR A 368 20.93 14.21 -7.08
CA TYR A 368 20.40 13.23 -8.05
C TYR A 368 21.31 12.01 -8.20
N ARG A 369 22.63 12.20 -8.15
CA ARG A 369 23.57 11.07 -8.15
C ARG A 369 23.39 10.17 -6.92
N LEU A 370 23.19 10.75 -5.73
CA LEU A 370 22.88 10.01 -4.51
C LEU A 370 21.57 9.24 -4.64
N LEU A 371 20.52 9.88 -5.20
CA LEU A 371 19.23 9.23 -5.46
C LEU A 371 19.36 8.04 -6.40
N VAL A 372 20.16 8.14 -7.47
CA VAL A 372 20.43 7.00 -8.38
C VAL A 372 21.03 5.83 -7.63
N TYR A 373 22.05 6.06 -6.79
CA TYR A 373 22.66 4.99 -5.99
C TYR A 373 21.67 4.37 -5.00
N LEU A 374 20.89 5.22 -4.32
CA LEU A 374 19.91 4.77 -3.33
C LEU A 374 18.78 3.97 -3.97
N CYS A 375 18.25 4.41 -5.12
CA CYS A 375 17.23 3.67 -5.88
C CYS A 375 17.77 2.35 -6.41
N SER A 376 19.00 2.33 -6.91
CA SER A 376 19.63 1.11 -7.43
C SER A 376 19.84 0.08 -6.31
N ALA A 377 20.33 0.53 -5.15
CA ALA A 377 20.46 -0.32 -3.97
C ALA A 377 19.10 -0.82 -3.49
N ASN A 378 18.09 0.04 -3.45
CA ASN A 378 16.72 -0.32 -3.06
C ASN A 378 16.10 -1.36 -3.99
N PHE A 379 16.31 -1.23 -5.30
CA PHE A 379 15.83 -2.20 -6.28
C PHE A 379 16.45 -3.59 -6.06
N ILE A 380 17.75 -3.67 -5.75
CA ILE A 380 18.44 -4.92 -5.42
C ILE A 380 17.89 -5.51 -4.11
N VAL A 381 17.73 -4.67 -3.08
CA VAL A 381 17.14 -5.10 -1.79
C VAL A 381 15.73 -5.61 -1.98
N TYR A 382 14.90 -4.91 -2.76
CA TYR A 382 13.55 -5.36 -3.12
C TYR A 382 13.58 -6.71 -3.83
N TYR A 383 14.46 -6.89 -4.81
CA TYR A 383 14.60 -8.17 -5.52
C TYR A 383 14.94 -9.31 -4.55
N CYS A 384 15.88 -9.09 -3.62
CA CYS A 384 16.22 -10.05 -2.59
C CYS A 384 15.03 -10.36 -1.67
N ILE A 385 14.33 -9.33 -1.17
CA ILE A 385 13.16 -9.49 -0.30
C ILE A 385 12.04 -10.21 -1.04
N ALA A 386 11.72 -9.83 -2.28
CA ALA A 386 10.69 -10.46 -3.09
C ALA A 386 10.99 -11.96 -3.34
N LYS A 387 12.27 -12.32 -3.50
CA LYS A 387 12.68 -13.72 -3.62
C LYS A 387 12.54 -14.49 -2.29
N CYS A 388 12.99 -13.91 -1.18
CA CYS A 388 12.96 -14.56 0.13
C CYS A 388 11.54 -14.68 0.70
N PHE A 389 10.78 -13.58 0.68
CA PHE A 389 9.44 -13.48 1.23
C PHE A 389 8.48 -14.51 0.61
N TYR A 390 8.57 -14.73 -0.69
CA TYR A 390 7.67 -15.65 -1.37
C TYR A 390 8.08 -17.12 -1.21
N LYS A 391 9.37 -17.42 -1.06
CA LYS A 391 9.81 -18.77 -0.67
C LYS A 391 9.22 -19.17 0.67
N GLU A 392 9.18 -18.24 1.62
CA GLU A 392 8.58 -18.45 2.94
C GLU A 392 7.05 -18.63 2.86
N THR A 393 6.36 -17.79 2.09
CA THR A 393 4.89 -17.89 1.90
C THR A 393 4.46 -19.18 1.20
N GLU A 394 5.20 -19.65 0.19
CA GLU A 394 4.92 -20.95 -0.46
C GLU A 394 5.13 -22.11 0.52
N GLN A 395 6.22 -22.09 1.28
CA GLN A 395 6.54 -23.14 2.25
C GLN A 395 5.51 -23.20 3.40
N GLU A 396 5.00 -22.05 3.84
CA GLU A 396 3.92 -21.99 4.82
C GLU A 396 2.57 -22.47 4.28
N ARG A 397 2.23 -22.16 3.02
CA ARG A 397 1.01 -22.70 2.38
C ARG A 397 1.05 -24.21 2.28
N HIS A 398 2.18 -24.78 1.84
CA HIS A 398 2.37 -26.23 1.80
C HIS A 398 2.29 -26.86 3.20
N SER A 399 2.86 -26.22 4.21
CA SER A 399 2.79 -26.69 5.60
C SER A 399 1.36 -26.62 6.17
N ALA A 400 0.62 -25.56 5.85
CA ALA A 400 -0.77 -25.39 6.27
C ALA A 400 -1.71 -26.39 5.58
N GLN A 401 -1.52 -26.66 4.28
CA GLN A 401 -2.27 -27.70 3.57
C GLN A 401 -1.97 -29.10 4.10
N GLY A 402 -0.69 -29.41 4.38
CA GLY A 402 -0.31 -30.68 5.01
C GLY A 402 -0.98 -30.86 6.38
N ASN A 403 -1.00 -29.82 7.21
CA ASN A 403 -1.65 -29.84 8.53
C ASN A 403 -3.18 -29.96 8.44
N LEU A 404 -3.82 -29.32 7.45
CA LEU A 404 -5.27 -29.45 7.20
C LEU A 404 -5.63 -30.88 6.74
N GLN A 405 -4.83 -31.48 5.85
CA GLN A 405 -5.03 -32.86 5.43
C GLN A 405 -4.83 -33.86 6.57
N LEU A 406 -3.82 -33.64 7.43
CA LEU A 406 -3.60 -34.43 8.64
C LEU A 406 -4.75 -34.30 9.65
N SER A 407 -5.28 -33.09 9.85
CA SER A 407 -6.45 -32.86 10.72
C SER A 407 -7.71 -33.55 10.18
N GLN A 408 -7.97 -33.44 8.87
CA GLN A 408 -9.12 -34.11 8.23
C GLN A 408 -9.00 -35.64 8.29
N SER A 409 -7.77 -36.17 8.14
CA SER A 409 -7.52 -37.61 8.26
C SER A 409 -7.71 -38.11 9.71
N ALA A 410 -7.29 -37.33 10.71
CA ALA A 410 -7.51 -37.63 12.12
C ALA A 410 -9.00 -37.58 12.53
N ASP A 411 -9.76 -36.62 11.99
CA ASP A 411 -11.20 -36.51 12.19
C ASP A 411 -11.97 -37.67 11.51
N HIS A 412 -11.54 -38.10 10.32
CA HIS A 412 -12.12 -39.28 9.66
C HIS A 412 -11.81 -40.58 10.43
N ALA A 413 -10.60 -40.73 10.99
CA ALA A 413 -10.23 -41.90 11.78
C ALA A 413 -11.02 -42.00 13.11
N THR A 414 -11.24 -40.88 13.79
CA THR A 414 -12.05 -40.83 15.02
C THR A 414 -13.54 -41.05 14.75
N THR A 415 -14.07 -40.49 13.66
CA THR A 415 -15.48 -40.69 13.24
C THR A 415 -15.74 -42.14 12.79
N GLY A 416 -14.79 -42.76 12.08
CA GLY A 416 -14.86 -44.17 11.70
C GLY A 416 -14.86 -45.14 12.89
N ASN A 417 -14.11 -44.81 13.96
CA ASN A 417 -14.06 -45.62 15.17
C ASN A 417 -15.36 -45.51 16.00
N SER A 418 -15.99 -44.32 16.01
CA SER A 418 -17.31 -44.08 16.61
C SER A 418 -18.43 -44.83 15.85
N TYR A 419 -18.38 -44.85 14.52
CA TYR A 419 -19.32 -45.62 13.69
C TYR A 419 -19.17 -47.14 13.88
N ARG A 420 -17.94 -47.67 13.98
CA ARG A 420 -17.71 -49.09 14.29
C ARG A 420 -18.22 -49.47 15.67
N ARG A 421 -18.02 -48.63 16.70
CA ARG A 421 -18.58 -48.87 18.05
C ARG A 421 -20.10 -48.86 18.06
N LYS A 422 -20.74 -47.91 17.38
CA LYS A 422 -22.22 -47.87 17.27
C LYS A 422 -22.77 -49.07 16.50
N ARG A 423 -22.13 -49.48 15.40
CA ARG A 423 -22.52 -50.68 14.64
C ARG A 423 -22.33 -51.96 15.45
N PHE A 424 -21.26 -52.06 16.24
CA PHE A 424 -21.01 -53.18 17.14
C PHE A 424 -22.04 -53.25 18.28
N LEU A 425 -22.41 -52.11 18.87
CA LEU A 425 -23.47 -52.05 19.90
C LEU A 425 -24.86 -52.39 19.34
N VAL A 426 -25.18 -51.98 18.10
CA VAL A 426 -26.43 -52.35 17.43
C VAL A 426 -26.46 -53.85 17.10
N LEU A 427 -25.34 -54.44 16.68
CA LEU A 427 -25.24 -55.88 16.42
C LEU A 427 -25.34 -56.70 17.72
N LEU A 428 -24.75 -56.23 18.82
CA LEU A 428 -24.90 -56.84 20.15
C LEU A 428 -26.34 -56.76 20.66
N SER A 429 -27.00 -55.61 20.50
CA SER A 429 -28.43 -55.45 20.84
C SER A 429 -29.32 -56.43 20.04
N ARG A 430 -29.02 -56.65 18.76
CA ARG A 430 -29.78 -57.60 17.91
C ARG A 430 -29.55 -59.06 18.30
N GLN A 431 -28.33 -59.42 18.72
CA GLN A 431 -28.01 -60.76 19.21
C GLN A 431 -28.67 -61.04 20.57
N VAL A 432 -28.71 -60.05 21.47
CA VAL A 432 -29.39 -60.17 22.77
C VAL A 432 -30.91 -60.29 22.61
N SER A 433 -31.52 -59.56 21.66
CA SER A 433 -32.96 -59.68 21.38
C SER A 433 -33.33 -61.06 20.79
N PHE A 434 -32.49 -61.62 19.91
CA PHE A 434 -32.71 -62.94 19.32
C PHE A 434 -32.64 -64.07 20.36
N VAL A 435 -31.75 -63.96 21.35
CA VAL A 435 -31.66 -64.94 22.46
C VAL A 435 -32.87 -64.85 23.39
N PHE A 436 -33.46 -63.66 23.57
CA PHE A 436 -34.65 -63.49 24.41
C PHE A 436 -35.93 -64.03 23.75
N ASP A 437 -36.08 -63.89 22.43
CA ASP A 437 -37.22 -64.43 21.66
C ASP A 437 -37.17 -65.96 21.43
N THR A 438 -36.07 -66.62 21.80
CA THR A 438 -35.94 -68.10 21.70
C THR A 438 -36.10 -68.80 23.06
N LEU A 439 -36.20 -68.04 24.15
CA LEU A 439 -36.24 -68.56 25.53
C LEU A 439 -37.54 -68.21 26.30
N PHE A 440 -38.47 -67.50 25.65
CA PHE A 440 -39.85 -67.27 26.07
C PHE A 440 -40.76 -67.49 24.87
#